data_AF-B7Q3P4-F1
#
_entry.id   AF-B7Q3P4-F1
#
_cell.length_a   1.000
_cell.length_b   1.000
_cell.length_c   1.000
_cell.angle_alpha   90.00
_cell.angle_beta   90.00
_cell.angle_gamma   90.00
#
_symmetry.space_group_name_H-M   'P 1'
#
loop_
_entity.id
_entity.type
_entity.pdbx_description
1 polymer ?
#
loop_
_entity_poly.entity_id
_entity_poly.type
_entity_poly.pdbx_seq_one_letter_code
_entity_poly.pdbx_strand_id
1 'polypeptide(L)'
;MSLSAPSSSLKCNDLHAYLKTLSPATLDQLYTHPATCLAVFRELPIISRHYIMRLMFVDQPVPQAVVSSWNEQKYVKEHLESLEALTALHIWADSSLPGGLPGWSLSGVFRKNIQIALLGGGQPWAVYSTLEKDKHGRDAQFLDRYAMERWECVLHFMVGCHTKEGISADAVRILLHAGLMKSEEEEGSAPLITMEGFQFLLMDTASQVWHFVLQYLD
;
A
#
# COMPACT_ATOMS: atom_id res chain seq x y z
N MET A 1 -5.02 -37.12 -21.03
CA MET A 1 -5.74 -36.23 -20.10
C MET A 1 -4.71 -35.35 -19.42
N SER A 2 -4.40 -34.20 -20.01
CA SER A 2 -3.54 -33.18 -19.40
C SER A 2 -4.46 -32.03 -18.98
N LEU A 3 -4.73 -31.94 -17.68
CA LEU A 3 -5.38 -30.78 -17.09
C LEU A 3 -4.39 -29.61 -17.21
N SER A 4 -4.65 -28.69 -18.15
CA SER A 4 -3.98 -27.39 -18.17
C SER A 4 -4.34 -26.67 -16.88
N ALA A 5 -3.36 -26.46 -16.01
CA ALA A 5 -3.50 -25.57 -14.88
C ALA A 5 -3.93 -24.19 -15.39
N PRO A 6 -4.90 -23.52 -14.75
CA PRO A 6 -5.29 -22.18 -15.15
C PRO A 6 -4.07 -21.26 -14.99
N SER A 7 -3.68 -20.57 -16.06
CA SER A 7 -2.64 -19.54 -16.03
C SER A 7 -3.06 -18.46 -15.02
N SER A 8 -2.52 -18.50 -13.82
CA SER A 8 -2.72 -17.44 -12.83
C SER A 8 -2.03 -16.18 -13.33
N SER A 9 -2.80 -15.22 -13.82
CA SER A 9 -2.29 -13.87 -14.07
C SER A 9 -1.70 -13.30 -12.79
N LEU A 10 -0.53 -12.66 -12.88
CA LEU A 10 0.11 -12.00 -11.73
C LEU A 10 -0.89 -11.02 -11.09
N LYS A 11 -1.33 -11.31 -9.85
CA LYS A 11 -2.22 -10.43 -9.09
C LYS A 11 -1.39 -9.39 -8.35
N CYS A 12 -1.33 -8.18 -8.90
CA CYS A 12 -0.78 -7.05 -8.16
C CYS A 12 -1.90 -6.46 -7.28
N ASN A 13 -1.87 -6.75 -5.99
CA ASN A 13 -2.78 -6.12 -5.04
C ASN A 13 -2.31 -4.67 -4.83
N ASP A 14 -3.22 -3.71 -4.91
CA ASP A 14 -2.92 -2.34 -4.50
C ASP A 14 -2.78 -2.26 -2.97
N LEU A 15 -2.33 -1.10 -2.46
CA LEU A 15 -2.20 -0.89 -1.00
C LEU A 15 -3.51 -1.18 -0.27
N HIS A 16 -4.64 -0.77 -0.85
CA HIS A 16 -5.94 -0.96 -0.25
C HIS A 16 -6.31 -2.46 -0.12
N ALA A 17 -6.11 -3.24 -1.18
CA ALA A 17 -6.36 -4.67 -1.20
C ALA A 17 -5.45 -5.41 -0.22
N TYR A 18 -4.16 -5.01 -0.11
CA TYR A 18 -3.25 -5.57 0.89
C TYR A 18 -3.71 -5.25 2.31
N LEU A 19 -4.06 -4.00 2.62
CA LEU A 19 -4.51 -3.64 3.97
C LEU A 19 -5.77 -4.38 4.40
N LYS A 20 -6.67 -4.73 3.46
CA LYS A 20 -7.85 -5.55 3.73
C LYS A 20 -7.53 -6.99 4.12
N THR A 21 -6.35 -7.52 3.81
CA THR A 21 -5.95 -8.88 4.22
C THR A 21 -5.41 -8.93 5.65
N LEU A 22 -5.07 -7.78 6.22
CA LEU A 22 -4.49 -7.68 7.55
C LEU A 22 -5.55 -7.80 8.65
N SER A 23 -5.10 -8.24 9.83
CA SER A 23 -5.98 -8.33 10.99
C SER A 23 -6.34 -6.94 11.54
N PRO A 24 -7.51 -6.77 12.19
CA PRO A 24 -7.89 -5.50 12.81
C PRO A 24 -6.85 -4.99 13.83
N ALA A 25 -6.24 -5.89 14.60
CA ALA A 25 -5.21 -5.54 15.57
C ALA A 25 -3.94 -4.97 14.89
N THR A 26 -3.56 -5.54 13.74
CA THR A 26 -2.45 -5.04 12.93
C THR A 26 -2.75 -3.65 12.37
N LEU A 27 -3.98 -3.43 11.88
CA LEU A 27 -4.42 -2.12 11.38
C LEU A 27 -4.46 -1.07 12.49
N ASP A 28 -4.96 -1.41 13.68
CA ASP A 28 -4.96 -0.52 14.83
C ASP A 28 -3.55 -0.10 15.23
N GLN A 29 -2.60 -1.05 15.24
CA GLN A 29 -1.18 -0.76 15.48
C GLN A 29 -0.61 0.14 14.37
N LEU A 30 -0.92 -0.14 13.11
CA LEU A 30 -0.47 0.63 11.96
C LEU A 30 -0.95 2.10 12.04
N TYR A 31 -2.21 2.30 12.45
CA TYR A 31 -2.82 3.61 12.62
C TYR A 31 -2.33 4.39 13.83
N THR A 32 -1.47 3.82 14.68
CA THR A 32 -0.77 4.60 15.72
C THR A 32 0.22 5.60 15.13
N HIS A 33 0.66 5.40 13.88
CA HIS A 33 1.63 6.25 13.20
C HIS A 33 0.94 7.24 12.23
N PRO A 34 1.12 8.58 12.40
CA PRO A 34 0.51 9.59 11.54
C PRO A 34 0.84 9.44 10.05
N ALA A 35 2.08 9.04 9.71
CA ALA A 35 2.50 8.85 8.33
C ALA A 35 1.68 7.77 7.63
N THR A 36 1.36 6.67 8.34
CA THR A 36 0.56 5.60 7.76
C THR A 36 -0.90 6.00 7.61
N CYS A 37 -1.47 6.71 8.59
CA CYS A 37 -2.81 7.29 8.44
C CYS A 37 -2.90 8.18 7.20
N LEU A 38 -1.87 8.99 6.93
CA LEU A 38 -1.82 9.85 5.75
C LEU A 38 -1.71 9.06 4.44
N ALA A 39 -0.88 8.01 4.41
CA ALA A 39 -0.75 7.13 3.26
C ALA A 39 -2.10 6.47 2.92
N VAL A 40 -2.76 5.87 3.92
CA VAL A 40 -4.08 5.25 3.75
C VAL A 40 -5.11 6.29 3.32
N PHE A 41 -5.14 7.47 3.96
CA PHE A 41 -6.06 8.54 3.58
C PHE A 41 -5.92 8.96 2.11
N ARG A 42 -4.71 8.98 1.55
CA ARG A 42 -4.48 9.36 0.14
C ARG A 42 -5.03 8.34 -0.84
N GLU A 43 -4.94 7.05 -0.53
CA GLU A 43 -5.42 5.95 -1.39
C GLU A 43 -6.93 5.70 -1.31
N LEU A 44 -7.63 6.32 -0.36
CA LEU A 44 -9.09 6.18 -0.24
C LEU A 44 -9.85 6.83 -1.40
N PRO A 45 -11.05 6.33 -1.73
CA PRO A 45 -11.98 7.02 -2.63
C PRO A 45 -12.21 8.48 -2.21
N ILE A 46 -12.44 9.36 -3.18
CA ILE A 46 -12.61 10.80 -2.92
C ILE A 46 -13.72 11.09 -1.91
N ILE A 47 -14.83 10.36 -1.97
CA ILE A 47 -15.97 10.51 -1.06
C ILE A 47 -15.57 10.09 0.37
N SER A 48 -14.86 8.97 0.54
CA SER A 48 -14.32 8.54 1.84
C SER A 48 -13.43 9.63 2.46
N ARG A 49 -12.57 10.28 1.67
CA ARG A 49 -11.73 11.39 2.14
C ARG A 49 -12.58 12.57 2.63
N HIS A 50 -13.64 12.93 1.92
CA HIS A 50 -14.56 13.98 2.36
C HIS A 50 -15.27 13.64 3.66
N TYR A 51 -15.66 12.37 3.88
CA TYR A 51 -16.25 11.95 5.14
C TYR A 51 -15.27 12.08 6.30
N ILE A 52 -14.03 11.59 6.13
CA ILE A 52 -12.99 11.76 7.15
C ILE A 52 -12.76 13.24 7.46
N MET A 53 -12.63 14.11 6.46
CA MET A 53 -12.41 15.54 6.66
C MET A 53 -13.56 16.23 7.41
N ARG A 54 -14.81 15.81 7.19
CA ARG A 54 -15.98 16.34 7.92
C ARG A 54 -16.04 15.82 9.36
N LEU A 55 -15.68 14.55 9.56
CA LEU A 55 -15.83 13.83 10.82
C LEU A 55 -14.62 13.99 11.74
N MET A 56 -13.44 14.38 11.24
CA MET A 56 -12.21 14.41 12.02
C MET A 56 -12.27 15.35 13.24
N PHE A 57 -13.19 16.31 13.30
CA PHE A 57 -13.38 17.18 14.46
C PHE A 57 -14.63 16.87 15.27
N VAL A 58 -15.35 15.79 14.93
CA VAL A 58 -16.57 15.39 15.61
C VAL A 58 -16.27 14.28 16.61
N ASP A 59 -16.53 14.53 17.89
CA ASP A 59 -16.33 13.54 18.97
C ASP A 59 -17.49 12.55 19.11
N GLN A 60 -18.68 12.93 18.67
CA GLN A 60 -19.89 12.14 18.81
C GLN A 60 -20.14 11.28 17.55
N PRO A 61 -20.76 10.10 17.70
CA PRO A 61 -21.21 9.33 16.55
C PRO A 61 -22.18 10.14 15.68
N VAL A 62 -22.04 10.03 14.36
CA VAL A 62 -22.90 10.71 13.39
C VAL A 62 -23.92 9.71 12.83
N PRO A 63 -25.23 10.03 12.80
CA PRO A 63 -26.24 9.12 12.26
C PRO A 63 -25.96 8.73 10.81
N GLN A 64 -26.17 7.46 10.46
CA GLN A 64 -25.92 6.98 9.09
C GLN A 64 -26.76 7.75 8.06
N ALA A 65 -28.01 8.08 8.39
CA ALA A 65 -28.90 8.86 7.54
C ALA A 65 -28.34 10.26 7.19
N VAL A 66 -27.61 10.89 8.13
CA VAL A 66 -26.99 12.20 7.89
C VAL A 66 -25.83 12.05 6.90
N VAL A 67 -25.00 11.03 7.06
CA VAL A 67 -23.89 10.76 6.14
C VAL A 67 -24.40 10.42 4.74
N SER A 68 -25.45 9.60 4.63
CA SER A 68 -26.10 9.31 3.35
C SER A 68 -26.73 10.55 2.68
N SER A 69 -27.22 11.51 3.47
CA SER A 69 -27.80 12.76 2.94
C SER A 69 -26.77 13.71 2.30
N TRP A 70 -25.48 13.47 2.52
CA TRP A 70 -24.42 14.32 1.96
C TRP A 70 -24.19 14.12 0.47
N ASN A 71 -24.71 13.03 -0.10
CA ASN A 71 -24.49 12.65 -1.48
C ASN A 71 -25.78 12.79 -2.29
N GLU A 72 -25.66 13.22 -3.54
CA GLU A 72 -26.77 13.18 -4.48
C GLU A 72 -27.08 11.73 -4.89
N GLN A 73 -28.35 11.47 -5.24
CA GLN A 73 -28.83 10.14 -5.64
C GLN A 73 -28.06 9.53 -6.83
N LYS A 74 -27.46 10.37 -7.69
CA LYS A 74 -26.65 9.93 -8.83
C LYS A 74 -25.33 9.25 -8.43
N TYR A 75 -24.84 9.45 -7.21
CA TYR A 75 -23.56 8.91 -6.72
C TYR A 75 -23.74 7.84 -5.62
N VAL A 76 -24.88 7.15 -5.60
CA VAL A 76 -25.17 6.14 -4.58
C VAL A 76 -24.21 4.96 -4.65
N LYS A 77 -23.74 4.58 -5.85
CA LYS A 77 -22.81 3.46 -6.02
C LYS A 77 -21.46 3.79 -5.37
N GLU A 78 -20.90 4.95 -5.71
CA GLU A 78 -19.62 5.43 -5.19
C GLU A 78 -19.70 5.73 -3.68
N HIS A 79 -20.87 6.16 -3.20
CA HIS A 79 -21.16 6.25 -1.77
C HIS A 79 -21.00 4.89 -1.09
N LEU A 80 -21.69 3.85 -1.57
CA LEU A 80 -21.63 2.52 -0.98
C LEU A 80 -20.21 1.92 -1.02
N GLU A 81 -19.50 2.06 -2.13
CA GLU A 81 -18.09 1.65 -2.25
C GLU A 81 -17.19 2.38 -1.24
N SER A 82 -17.47 3.66 -0.99
CA SER A 82 -16.74 4.48 -0.01
C SER A 82 -17.03 4.06 1.43
N LEU A 83 -18.28 3.65 1.73
CA LEU A 83 -18.64 3.10 3.03
C LEU A 83 -17.94 1.77 3.27
N GLU A 84 -17.99 0.88 2.29
CA GLU A 84 -17.34 -0.44 2.36
C GLU A 84 -15.83 -0.30 2.56
N ALA A 85 -15.17 0.61 1.83
CA ALA A 85 -13.74 0.89 2.01
C ALA A 85 -13.40 1.33 3.43
N LEU A 86 -14.16 2.28 3.99
CA LEU A 86 -13.92 2.79 5.35
C LEU A 86 -14.15 1.73 6.44
N THR A 87 -15.17 0.88 6.25
CA THR A 87 -15.47 -0.22 7.17
C THR A 87 -14.43 -1.34 7.07
N ALA A 88 -14.05 -1.76 5.86
CA ALA A 88 -13.08 -2.82 5.64
C ALA A 88 -11.68 -2.44 6.16
N LEU A 89 -11.34 -1.15 6.15
CA LEU A 89 -10.08 -0.64 6.69
C LEU A 89 -10.15 -0.28 8.18
N HIS A 90 -11.27 -0.54 8.86
CA HIS A 90 -11.45 -0.21 10.29
C HIS A 90 -11.18 1.28 10.63
N ILE A 91 -11.43 2.18 9.67
CA ILE A 91 -11.22 3.63 9.86
C ILE A 91 -12.32 4.23 10.72
N TRP A 92 -13.52 3.66 10.64
CA TRP A 92 -14.66 3.98 11.49
C TRP A 92 -15.31 2.70 12.01
N ALA A 93 -16.19 2.86 12.99
CA ALA A 93 -16.95 1.77 13.59
C ALA A 93 -18.43 2.14 13.71
N ASP A 94 -19.29 1.13 13.63
CA ASP A 94 -20.69 1.26 13.97
C ASP A 94 -20.84 1.59 15.45
N SER A 95 -21.70 2.57 15.74
CA SER A 95 -22.03 3.02 17.08
C SER A 95 -23.52 3.26 17.18
N SER A 96 -24.10 2.97 18.34
CA SER A 96 -25.51 3.28 18.62
C SER A 96 -25.64 4.67 19.23
N LEU A 97 -26.51 5.49 18.67
CA LEU A 97 -26.89 6.79 19.24
C LEU A 97 -28.05 6.62 20.23
N PRO A 98 -28.30 7.63 21.09
CA PRO A 98 -29.49 7.67 21.94
C PRO A 98 -30.77 7.42 21.10
N GLY A 99 -31.63 6.52 21.59
CA GLY A 99 -32.81 6.08 20.85
C GLY A 99 -32.57 4.89 19.89
N GLY A 100 -31.39 4.27 19.92
CA GLY A 100 -31.10 3.04 19.16
C GLY A 100 -30.81 3.27 17.68
N LEU A 101 -30.62 4.53 17.27
CA LEU A 101 -30.33 4.88 15.88
C LEU A 101 -28.89 4.46 15.52
N PRO A 102 -28.68 3.90 14.31
CA PRO A 102 -27.34 3.55 13.86
C PRO A 102 -26.54 4.81 13.48
N GLY A 103 -25.27 4.83 13.85
CA GLY A 103 -24.32 5.86 13.44
C GLY A 103 -22.93 5.33 13.28
N TRP A 104 -22.06 6.19 12.75
CA TRP A 104 -20.65 5.92 12.60
C TRP A 104 -19.82 6.85 13.46
N SER A 105 -18.76 6.31 14.05
CA SER A 105 -17.73 7.07 14.74
C SER A 105 -16.38 6.73 14.14
N LEU A 106 -15.56 7.74 13.86
CA LEU A 106 -14.17 7.50 13.44
C LEU A 106 -13.41 6.79 14.58
N SER A 107 -12.54 5.86 14.23
CA SER A 107 -11.60 5.27 15.20
C SER A 107 -10.81 6.39 15.87
N GLY A 108 -10.81 6.41 17.21
CA GLY A 108 -10.15 7.47 17.98
C GLY A 108 -8.66 7.57 17.70
N VAL A 109 -8.00 6.42 17.47
CA VAL A 109 -6.58 6.34 17.12
C VAL A 109 -6.33 6.96 15.75
N PHE A 110 -7.08 6.50 14.73
CA PHE A 110 -6.97 7.02 13.38
C PHE A 110 -7.27 8.52 13.32
N ARG A 111 -8.35 8.97 13.97
CA ARG A 111 -8.77 10.37 14.02
C ARG A 111 -7.68 11.29 14.60
N LYS A 112 -7.08 10.91 15.73
CA LYS A 112 -6.01 11.69 16.35
C LYS A 112 -4.78 11.78 15.44
N ASN A 113 -4.40 10.66 14.81
CA ASN A 113 -3.19 10.60 14.01
C ASN A 113 -3.33 11.23 12.62
N ILE A 114 -4.53 11.18 12.01
CA ILE A 114 -4.78 11.91 10.75
C ILE A 114 -4.85 13.42 10.98
N GLN A 115 -5.38 13.89 12.12
CA GLN A 115 -5.30 15.30 12.52
C GLN A 115 -3.85 15.76 12.63
N ILE A 116 -3.01 14.98 13.33
CA ILE A 116 -1.57 15.26 13.45
C ILE A 116 -0.91 15.31 12.07
N ALA A 117 -1.22 14.36 11.19
CA ALA A 117 -0.60 14.29 9.88
C ALA A 117 -0.99 15.45 8.94
N LEU A 118 -2.22 15.97 9.04
CA LEU A 118 -2.73 17.03 8.16
C LEU A 118 -2.49 18.44 8.70
N LEU A 119 -2.58 18.62 10.02
CA LEU A 119 -2.53 19.94 10.67
C LEU A 119 -1.22 20.18 11.42
N GLY A 120 -0.38 19.15 11.53
CA GLY A 120 0.81 19.16 12.37
C GLY A 120 0.51 18.84 13.84
N GLY A 121 1.58 18.70 14.61
CA GLY A 121 1.56 18.27 16.01
C GLY A 121 2.24 16.93 16.21
N GLY A 122 2.19 16.41 17.45
CA GLY A 122 2.82 15.14 17.79
C GLY A 122 4.36 15.17 17.77
N GLN A 123 4.95 13.98 17.76
CA GLN A 123 6.40 13.85 17.64
C GLN A 123 6.83 14.12 16.18
N PRO A 124 7.95 14.83 15.95
CA PRO A 124 8.52 14.97 14.62
C PRO A 124 8.68 13.60 13.98
N TRP A 125 8.31 13.46 12.71
CA TRP A 125 8.56 12.20 12.02
C TRP A 125 10.06 11.98 12.01
N ALA A 126 10.52 10.78 12.37
CA ALA A 126 11.94 10.46 12.45
C ALA A 126 12.71 10.76 11.14
N VAL A 127 12.01 10.86 10.01
CA VAL A 127 12.53 11.17 8.68
C VAL A 127 12.96 12.64 8.51
N TYR A 128 12.46 13.57 9.32
CA TYR A 128 12.73 15.02 9.17
C TYR A 128 13.66 15.59 10.25
N SER A 129 14.45 14.77 10.94
CA SER A 129 15.58 15.31 11.69
C SER A 129 16.49 16.07 10.73
N THR A 130 16.84 17.32 11.05
CA THR A 130 17.81 18.10 10.28
C THR A 130 19.11 17.31 10.21
N LEU A 131 19.37 16.68 9.07
CA LEU A 131 20.62 15.97 8.83
C LEU A 131 21.72 17.02 8.62
N GLU A 132 22.91 16.74 9.16
CA GLU A 132 24.08 17.55 8.87
C GLU A 132 24.35 17.54 7.36
N LYS A 133 24.93 18.63 6.84
CA LYS A 133 25.25 18.75 5.43
C LYS A 133 26.27 17.67 5.05
N ASP A 134 25.82 16.69 4.26
CA ASP A 134 26.68 15.61 3.79
C ASP A 134 27.82 16.18 2.92
N LYS A 135 29.06 15.83 3.27
CA LYS A 135 30.27 16.18 2.52
C LYS A 135 30.26 15.59 1.10
N HIS A 136 29.52 14.49 0.90
CA HIS A 136 29.32 13.82 -0.39
C HIS A 136 27.87 13.93 -0.88
N GLY A 137 27.15 14.99 -0.48
CA GLY A 137 25.76 15.21 -0.84
C GLY A 137 25.54 15.05 -2.34
N ARG A 138 24.70 14.08 -2.69
CA ARG A 138 24.26 13.83 -4.07
C ARG A 138 23.08 14.73 -4.39
N ASP A 139 22.99 15.18 -5.63
CA ASP A 139 21.82 15.92 -6.09
C ASP A 139 20.64 14.96 -6.37
N ALA A 140 19.43 15.51 -6.45
CA ALA A 140 18.23 14.72 -6.72
C ALA A 140 18.36 13.95 -8.05
N GLN A 141 18.94 14.58 -9.08
CA GLN A 141 19.12 13.96 -10.39
C GLN A 141 20.06 12.75 -10.36
N PHE A 142 21.13 12.79 -9.58
CA PHE A 142 22.01 11.64 -9.36
C PHE A 142 21.27 10.52 -8.63
N LEU A 143 20.50 10.84 -7.58
CA LEU A 143 19.75 9.84 -6.82
C LEU A 143 18.70 9.14 -7.69
N ASP A 144 17.97 9.88 -8.52
CA ASP A 144 16.98 9.33 -9.45
C ASP A 144 17.64 8.39 -10.46
N ARG A 145 18.76 8.81 -11.06
CA ARG A 145 19.51 7.98 -12.01
C ARG A 145 20.04 6.73 -11.35
N TYR A 146 20.65 6.86 -10.17
CA TYR A 146 21.20 5.74 -9.42
C TYR A 146 20.12 4.73 -9.03
N ALA A 147 18.96 5.20 -8.55
CA ALA A 147 17.83 4.33 -8.20
C ALA A 147 17.32 3.56 -9.42
N MET A 148 17.16 4.24 -10.56
CA MET A 148 16.76 3.58 -11.81
C MET A 148 17.79 2.57 -12.30
N GLU A 149 19.08 2.91 -12.34
CA GLU A 149 20.14 1.98 -12.73
C GLU A 149 20.17 0.73 -11.84
N ARG A 150 19.93 0.88 -10.53
CA ARG A 150 19.85 -0.26 -9.60
C ARG A 150 18.61 -1.11 -9.82
N TRP A 151 17.47 -0.49 -10.12
CA TRP A 151 16.26 -1.23 -10.48
C TRP A 151 16.43 -1.99 -11.81
N GLU A 152 17.02 -1.35 -12.82
CA GLU A 152 17.33 -1.97 -14.11
C GLU A 152 18.28 -3.16 -13.97
N CYS A 153 19.26 -3.13 -13.05
CA CYS A 153 20.08 -4.31 -12.74
C CYS A 153 19.24 -5.52 -12.31
N VAL A 154 18.16 -5.30 -11.53
CA VAL A 154 17.25 -6.37 -11.11
C VAL A 154 16.48 -6.92 -12.31
N LEU A 155 15.98 -6.06 -13.19
CA LEU A 155 15.24 -6.48 -14.39
C LEU A 155 16.15 -7.19 -15.41
N HIS A 156 17.38 -6.71 -15.60
CA HIS A 156 18.38 -7.35 -16.47
C HIS A 156 18.77 -8.75 -15.97
N PHE A 157 18.82 -8.94 -14.65
CA PHE A 157 19.05 -10.26 -14.07
C PHE A 157 17.93 -11.24 -14.45
N MET A 158 16.67 -10.80 -14.48
CA MET A 158 15.54 -11.65 -14.86
C MET A 158 15.62 -12.15 -16.32
N VAL A 159 16.16 -11.35 -17.24
CA VAL A 159 16.28 -11.72 -18.66
C VAL A 159 17.59 -12.44 -19.01
N GLY A 160 18.41 -12.78 -18.01
CA GLY A 160 19.63 -13.57 -18.22
C GLY A 160 20.81 -12.77 -18.78
N CYS A 161 20.81 -11.44 -18.68
CA CYS A 161 21.97 -10.66 -19.08
C CYS A 161 23.13 -10.92 -18.08
N HIS A 162 24.25 -11.47 -18.56
CA HIS A 162 25.30 -12.14 -17.78
C HIS A 162 26.12 -11.27 -16.80
N THR A 163 25.64 -10.09 -16.43
CA THR A 163 26.24 -9.28 -15.36
C THR A 163 25.58 -9.64 -14.03
N LYS A 164 26.09 -10.69 -13.36
CA LYS A 164 25.76 -10.98 -11.95
C LYS A 164 26.27 -9.88 -11.00
N GLU A 165 27.08 -8.94 -11.51
CA GLU A 165 27.62 -7.82 -10.76
C GLU A 165 26.55 -6.74 -10.54
N GLY A 166 25.92 -6.74 -9.36
CA GLY A 166 25.11 -5.61 -8.90
C GLY A 166 23.80 -5.93 -8.20
N ILE A 167 23.34 -7.18 -8.20
CA ILE A 167 22.13 -7.60 -7.48
C ILE A 167 22.47 -8.21 -6.11
N SER A 168 21.72 -7.85 -5.08
CA SER A 168 21.88 -8.47 -3.75
C SER A 168 21.27 -9.87 -3.71
N ALA A 169 21.84 -10.75 -2.86
CA ALA A 169 21.30 -12.09 -2.65
C ALA A 169 19.84 -12.08 -2.17
N ASP A 170 19.46 -11.07 -1.37
CA ASP A 170 18.09 -10.88 -0.92
C ASP A 170 17.14 -10.58 -2.06
N ALA A 171 17.53 -9.74 -3.02
CA ALA A 171 16.70 -9.45 -4.18
C ALA A 171 16.47 -10.70 -5.03
N VAL A 172 17.51 -11.53 -5.22
CA VAL A 172 17.37 -12.83 -5.91
C VAL A 172 16.42 -13.76 -5.16
N ARG A 173 16.52 -13.82 -3.83
CA ARG A 173 15.62 -14.62 -2.99
C ARG A 173 14.16 -14.17 -3.13
N ILE A 174 13.90 -12.87 -3.18
CA ILE A 174 12.54 -12.34 -3.39
C ILE A 174 12.02 -12.71 -4.79
N LEU A 175 12.84 -12.60 -5.84
CA LEU A 175 12.44 -13.02 -7.20
C LEU A 175 12.04 -14.50 -7.28
N LEU A 176 12.78 -15.37 -6.57
CA LEU A 176 12.46 -16.80 -6.49
C LEU A 176 11.20 -17.05 -5.63
N HIS A 177 11.09 -16.38 -4.48
CA HIS A 177 9.95 -16.51 -3.58
C HIS A 177 8.65 -16.06 -4.24
N ALA A 178 8.69 -14.93 -4.94
CA ALA A 178 7.57 -14.38 -5.72
C ALA A 178 7.20 -15.21 -6.96
N GLY A 179 7.96 -16.28 -7.26
CA GLY A 179 7.75 -17.12 -8.43
C GLY A 179 8.02 -16.40 -9.76
N LEU A 180 8.72 -15.26 -9.75
CA LEU A 180 9.12 -14.52 -10.94
C LEU A 180 10.29 -15.19 -11.67
N MET A 181 11.08 -15.96 -10.93
CA MET A 181 12.15 -16.80 -11.46
C MET A 181 12.10 -18.20 -10.84
N LYS A 182 12.63 -19.21 -11.53
CA LYS A 182 12.78 -20.59 -11.05
C LYS A 182 14.24 -20.99 -11.12
N SER A 183 14.76 -21.58 -10.04
CA SER A 183 16.04 -22.29 -10.07
C SER A 183 15.84 -23.66 -10.73
N GLU A 184 16.72 -24.03 -11.64
CA GLU A 184 16.78 -25.41 -12.14
C GLU A 184 17.46 -26.33 -11.11
N GLU A 185 17.11 -27.62 -11.16
CA GLU A 185 17.59 -28.66 -10.23
C GLU A 185 19.07 -29.01 -10.43
N GLU A 186 19.70 -28.57 -11.53
CA GLU A 186 21.13 -28.76 -11.77
C GLU A 186 21.96 -27.69 -11.04
N GLU A 187 22.77 -28.12 -10.06
CA GLU A 187 23.69 -27.28 -9.30
C GLU A 187 24.57 -26.43 -10.23
N GLY A 188 24.26 -25.13 -10.34
CA GLY A 188 25.06 -24.14 -11.07
C GLY A 188 24.36 -23.44 -12.25
N SER A 189 23.16 -23.87 -12.61
CA SER A 189 22.32 -23.22 -13.64
C SER A 189 21.82 -21.83 -13.17
N ALA A 190 21.81 -20.86 -14.09
CA ALA A 190 21.25 -19.54 -13.80
C ALA A 190 19.71 -19.64 -13.71
N PRO A 191 19.06 -18.95 -12.76
CA PRO A 191 17.61 -19.02 -12.62
C PRO A 191 16.92 -18.52 -13.90
N LEU A 192 15.86 -19.22 -14.31
CA LEU A 192 15.07 -18.91 -15.50
C LEU A 192 13.84 -18.09 -15.15
N ILE A 193 13.50 -17.14 -16.01
CA ILE A 193 12.28 -16.34 -15.87
C ILE A 193 11.02 -17.19 -16.07
N THR A 194 10.00 -16.94 -15.25
CA THR A 194 8.69 -17.61 -15.35
C THR A 194 7.72 -16.82 -16.23
N MET A 195 6.53 -17.38 -16.49
CA MET A 195 5.49 -16.64 -17.22
C MET A 195 5.04 -15.41 -16.43
N GLU A 196 4.94 -15.53 -15.11
CA GLU A 196 4.66 -14.46 -14.16
C GLU A 196 5.78 -13.40 -14.16
N GLY A 197 7.04 -13.84 -14.25
CA GLY A 197 8.21 -12.96 -14.42
C GLY A 197 8.14 -12.15 -15.72
N PHE A 198 7.72 -12.75 -16.83
CA PHE A 198 7.51 -12.01 -18.08
C PHE A 198 6.38 -10.99 -17.97
N GLN A 199 5.27 -11.34 -17.30
CA GLN A 199 4.18 -10.38 -17.04
C GLN A 199 4.67 -9.21 -16.18
N PHE A 200 5.45 -9.49 -15.14
CA PHE A 200 6.05 -8.48 -14.27
C PHE A 200 6.91 -7.48 -15.04
N LEU A 201 7.75 -7.94 -15.98
CA LEU A 201 8.58 -7.06 -16.82
C LEU A 201 7.77 -6.09 -17.69
N LEU A 202 6.51 -6.42 -18.02
CA LEU A 202 5.62 -5.59 -18.85
C LEU A 202 4.82 -4.56 -18.04
N MET A 203 4.86 -4.63 -16.71
CA MET A 203 4.20 -3.66 -15.83
C MET A 203 4.93 -2.32 -15.79
N ASP A 204 4.27 -1.27 -15.33
CA ASP A 204 4.93 0.00 -15.03
C ASP A 204 5.84 -0.12 -13.79
N THR A 205 6.87 0.73 -13.71
CA THR A 205 7.88 0.68 -12.64
C THR A 205 7.28 0.77 -11.23
N ALA A 206 6.26 1.59 -11.02
CA ALA A 206 5.68 1.77 -9.69
C ALA A 206 4.98 0.49 -9.23
N SER A 207 4.20 -0.13 -10.11
CA SER A 207 3.53 -1.40 -9.83
C SER A 207 4.52 -2.55 -9.63
N GLN A 208 5.63 -2.58 -10.39
CA GLN A 208 6.70 -3.57 -10.21
C GLN A 208 7.33 -3.47 -8.81
N VAL A 209 7.75 -2.26 -8.42
CA VAL A 209 8.37 -2.01 -7.11
C VAL A 209 7.40 -2.34 -5.99
N TRP A 210 6.13 -1.96 -6.13
CA TRP A 210 5.10 -2.29 -5.14
C TRP A 210 4.90 -3.79 -4.97
N HIS A 211 4.75 -4.53 -6.07
CA HIS A 211 4.65 -5.99 -6.02
C HIS A 211 5.88 -6.61 -5.33
N PHE A 212 7.08 -6.12 -5.66
CA PHE A 212 8.32 -6.59 -5.04
C PHE A 212 8.37 -6.32 -3.54
N VAL A 213 7.90 -5.15 -3.08
CA VAL A 213 7.81 -4.81 -1.66
C VAL A 213 6.80 -5.69 -0.94
N LEU A 214 5.65 -5.99 -1.55
CA LEU A 214 4.67 -6.91 -0.95
C LEU A 214 5.27 -8.30 -0.73
N GLN A 215 5.98 -8.83 -1.72
CA GLN A 215 6.66 -10.13 -1.62
C GLN A 215 7.84 -10.13 -0.63
N TYR A 216 8.33 -8.97 -0.23
CA TYR A 216 9.32 -8.83 0.84
C TYR A 216 8.68 -8.80 2.23
N LEU A 217 7.43 -8.35 2.34
CA LEU A 217 6.68 -8.27 3.60
C LEU A 217 5.97 -9.57 3.96
N ASP A 218 5.62 -10.37 2.96
CA ASP A 218 5.08 -11.74 3.10
C ASP A 218 6.16 -12.72 3.63
#